data_AF-A0A246J8N4-F1
#
_entry.id   AF-A0A246J8N4-F1
#
_cell.length_a   1.000
_cell.length_b   1.000
_cell.length_c   1.000
_cell.angle_alpha   90.00
_cell.angle_beta   90.00
_cell.angle_gamma   90.00
#
_symmetry.space_group_name_H-M   'P 1'
#
loop_
_entity.id
_entity.type
_entity.pdbx_description
1 polymer ?
#
loop_
_entity_poly.entity_id
_entity_poly.type
_entity_poly.pdbx_seq_one_letter_code
_entity_poly.pdbx_strand_id
1 'polypeptide(L)'
;MRIEVMSLTTEALTMIELDAAIAPTPMLRHYIEVVRQGVSDAPAEAAEHAHALLLKLEHLLHQQQAEPATAEASQDYLAPWLTLAEPARAAA
;
A
#
# COMPACT_ATOMS: atom_id res chain seq x y z
N MET A 1 2.44 31.96 6.93
CA MET A 1 1.55 30.97 7.57
C MET A 1 2.36 29.69 7.71
N ARG A 2 2.99 29.49 8.87
CA ARG A 2 3.70 28.24 9.16
C ARG A 2 2.62 27.21 9.45
N ILE A 3 2.45 26.25 8.55
CA ILE A 3 1.72 25.03 8.86
C ILE A 3 2.54 24.39 9.98
N GLU A 4 1.96 24.30 11.18
CA GLU A 4 2.57 23.51 12.25
C GLU A 4 2.68 22.09 11.70
N VAL A 5 3.89 21.71 11.30
CA VAL A 5 4.21 20.31 11.03
C VAL A 5 3.98 19.63 12.36
N MET A 6 2.86 18.90 12.49
CA MET A 6 2.64 18.04 13.66
C MET A 6 3.92 17.22 13.80
N SER A 7 4.65 17.41 14.90
CA SER A 7 5.85 16.62 15.15
C SER A 7 5.44 15.16 15.13
N LEU A 8 6.07 14.34 14.29
CA LEU A 8 5.73 12.94 14.14
C LEU A 8 6.03 12.21 15.45
N THR A 9 5.00 11.96 16.26
CA THR A 9 5.13 11.25 17.54
C THR A 9 4.81 9.78 17.38
N THR A 10 5.31 8.95 18.29
CA THR A 10 4.96 7.52 18.38
C THR A 10 3.44 7.32 18.49
N GLU A 11 2.74 8.17 19.24
CA GLU A 11 1.28 8.11 19.37
C GLU A 11 0.57 8.38 18.04
N ALA A 12 1.00 9.40 17.29
CA ALA A 12 0.45 9.70 15.98
C ALA A 12 0.69 8.54 15.00
N LEU A 13 1.88 7.92 15.05
CA LEU A 13 2.22 6.74 14.24
C LEU A 13 1.33 5.54 14.58
N THR A 14 1.09 5.27 15.87
CA THR A 14 0.18 4.21 16.31
C THR A 14 -1.26 4.45 15.83
N MET A 15 -1.72 5.71 15.87
CA MET A 15 -3.06 6.05 15.38
C MET A 15 -3.19 5.84 13.87
N ILE A 16 -2.17 6.24 13.09
CA ILE A 16 -2.11 5.96 11.66
C ILE A 16 -2.11 4.45 11.42
N GLU A 17 -1.34 3.68 12.20
CA GLU A 17 -1.27 2.23 12.06
C GLU A 17 -2.63 1.54 12.27
N LEU A 18 -3.38 1.97 13.28
CA LEU A 18 -4.71 1.44 13.58
C LEU A 18 -5.72 1.76 12.47
N ASP A 19 -5.72 3.01 12.00
CA ASP A 19 -6.65 3.45 10.95
C ASP A 19 -6.31 2.83 9.58
N ALA A 20 -5.03 2.68 9.27
CA ALA A 20 -4.55 2.14 8.00
C ALA A 20 -5.07 0.73 7.69
N ALA A 21 -5.42 -0.06 8.70
CA ALA A 21 -5.93 -1.42 8.52
C ALA A 21 -7.23 -1.49 7.68
N ILE A 22 -8.05 -0.44 7.72
CA ILE A 22 -9.32 -0.36 6.98
C ILE A 22 -9.35 0.82 6.00
N ALA A 23 -8.25 1.55 5.88
CA ALA A 23 -8.18 2.78 5.11
C ALA A 23 -8.27 2.49 3.60
N PRO A 24 -9.02 3.30 2.84
CA PRO A 24 -9.07 3.18 1.39
C PRO A 24 -7.74 3.66 0.78
N THR A 25 -7.47 3.24 -0.46
CA THR A 25 -6.22 3.50 -1.18
C THR A 25 -5.79 4.98 -1.21
N PRO A 26 -6.67 5.98 -1.41
CA PRO A 26 -6.27 7.38 -1.35
C PRO A 26 -5.76 7.81 0.03
N MET A 27 -6.35 7.26 1.10
CA MET A 27 -5.96 7.56 2.48
C MET A 27 -4.63 6.89 2.83
N LEU A 28 -4.39 5.65 2.37
CA LEU A 28 -3.08 5.01 2.51
C LEU A 28 -1.95 5.81 1.84
N ARG A 29 -2.20 6.36 0.65
CA ARG A 29 -1.24 7.27 -0.01
C ARG A 29 -0.97 8.52 0.81
N HIS A 30 -2.02 9.12 1.38
CA HIS A 30 -1.88 10.28 2.26
C HIS A 30 -1.03 9.95 3.51
N TYR A 31 -1.28 8.82 4.17
CA TYR A 31 -0.49 8.39 5.32
C TYR A 31 0.98 8.16 4.97
N ILE A 32 1.27 7.54 3.83
CA ILE A 32 2.65 7.38 3.35
C ILE A 32 3.33 8.74 3.18
N GLU A 33 2.65 9.72 2.57
CA GLU A 33 3.22 11.07 2.40
C GLU A 33 3.47 11.77 3.74
N VAL A 34 2.51 11.72 4.66
CA VAL A 34 2.64 12.32 6.00
C VAL A 34 3.81 11.71 6.77
N VAL A 35 3.91 10.38 6.80
CA VAL A 35 4.99 9.68 7.53
C VAL A 35 6.35 9.92 6.86
N ARG A 36 6.44 9.92 5.52
CA ARG A 36 7.68 10.24 4.79
C ARG A 36 8.16 11.66 5.04
N GLN A 37 7.25 12.63 5.09
CA GLN A 37 7.61 14.02 5.37
C GLN A 37 8.02 14.21 6.83
N GLY A 38 7.33 13.54 7.76
CA GLY A 38 7.59 13.69 9.20
C GLY A 38 8.83 12.95 9.71
N VAL A 39 9.28 11.87 9.05
CA VAL A 39 10.39 11.04 9.55
C VAL A 39 11.74 11.77 9.61
N SER A 40 11.94 12.76 8.71
CA SER A 40 13.21 13.50 8.62
C SER A 40 13.49 14.36 9.86
N ASP A 41 12.42 14.83 10.52
CA ASP A 41 12.48 15.68 11.71
C ASP A 41 12.11 14.91 13.00
N ALA A 42 11.92 13.58 12.91
CA ALA A 42 11.48 12.75 14.03
C ALA A 42 12.62 12.38 14.99
N PRO A 43 12.37 12.32 16.31
CA PRO A 43 13.33 11.76 17.26
C PRO A 43 13.59 10.29 16.97
N ALA A 44 14.77 9.77 17.32
CA ALA A 44 15.23 8.42 16.92
C ALA A 44 14.22 7.29 17.17
N GLU A 45 13.54 7.29 18.32
CA GLU A 45 12.51 6.30 18.67
C GLU A 45 11.28 6.37 17.74
N ALA A 46 10.81 7.58 17.43
CA ALA A 46 9.70 7.79 16.50
C ALA A 46 10.15 7.52 15.04
N ALA A 47 11.41 7.77 14.72
CA ALA A 47 11.97 7.48 13.41
C ALA A 47 11.95 5.97 13.12
N GLU A 48 12.43 5.13 14.03
CA GLU A 48 12.38 3.66 13.85
C GLU A 48 10.95 3.16 13.64
N HIS A 49 10.00 3.62 14.46
CA HIS A 49 8.59 3.30 14.29
C HIS A 49 8.04 3.79 12.94
N ALA A 50 8.38 5.01 12.52
CA ALA A 50 7.96 5.55 11.23
C ALA A 50 8.48 4.72 10.04
N HIS A 51 9.72 4.26 10.07
CA HIS A 51 10.27 3.40 9.02
C HIS A 51 9.54 2.06 8.95
N ALA A 52 9.26 1.43 10.10
CA ALA A 52 8.48 0.20 10.15
C ALA A 52 7.06 0.41 9.60
N LEU A 53 6.41 1.52 9.98
CA LEU A 53 5.08 1.87 9.52
C LEU A 53 5.05 2.13 8.01
N LEU A 54 6.06 2.79 7.44
CA LEU A 54 6.14 3.02 5.99
C LEU A 54 6.14 1.70 5.20
N LEU A 55 6.93 0.72 5.63
CA LEU A 55 6.95 -0.60 5.00
C LEU A 55 5.56 -1.27 5.04
N LYS A 56 4.86 -1.16 6.19
CA LYS A 56 3.50 -1.69 6.34
C LYS A 56 2.50 -0.99 5.43
N LEU A 57 2.53 0.33 5.37
CA LEU A 57 1.62 1.12 4.54
C LEU A 57 1.84 0.87 3.04
N GLU A 58 3.09 0.77 2.59
CA GLU A 58 3.44 0.42 1.21
C GLU A 58 2.96 -1.00 0.87
N HIS A 59 3.10 -1.94 1.80
CA HIS A 59 2.57 -3.30 1.64
C HIS A 59 1.05 -3.31 1.49
N LEU A 60 0.32 -2.62 2.37
CA LEU A 60 -1.14 -2.51 2.30
C LEU A 60 -1.60 -1.84 1.00
N LEU A 61 -0.90 -0.78 0.57
CA LEU A 61 -1.18 -0.11 -0.69
C LEU A 61 -0.99 -1.05 -1.88
N HIS A 62 0.11 -1.79 -1.91
CA HIS A 62 0.36 -2.79 -2.94
C HIS A 62 -0.67 -3.91 -2.91
N GLN A 63 -1.12 -4.38 -1.74
CA GLN A 63 -2.17 -5.40 -1.65
C GLN A 63 -3.49 -4.91 -2.27
N GLN A 64 -3.93 -3.69 -1.93
CA GLN A 64 -5.16 -3.12 -2.51
C GLN A 64 -5.05 -2.86 -4.02
N GLN A 65 -3.85 -2.55 -4.52
CA GLN A 65 -3.61 -2.34 -5.95
C GLN A 65 -3.43 -3.66 -6.71
N ALA A 66 -2.87 -4.67 -6.05
CA ALA A 66 -2.72 -6.04 -6.53
C ALA A 66 -4.02 -6.86 -6.38
N GLU A 67 -5.09 -6.25 -5.87
CA GLU A 67 -6.47 -6.66 -6.11
C GLU A 67 -7.08 -5.95 -7.33
N PRO A 68 -6.64 -6.18 -8.59
CA PRO A 68 -7.53 -5.99 -9.72
C PRO A 68 -8.46 -7.20 -9.80
N ALA A 69 -9.77 -6.96 -9.71
CA ALA A 69 -10.87 -7.78 -10.21
C ALA A 69 -10.51 -9.25 -10.58
N THR A 70 -10.51 -10.16 -9.61
CA THR A 70 -10.53 -11.60 -9.90
C THR A 70 -11.66 -12.30 -9.16
N ALA A 71 -12.87 -11.75 -9.32
CA ALA A 71 -14.01 -12.62 -9.54
C ALA A 71 -13.87 -13.42 -10.86
N GLU A 72 -12.92 -13.06 -11.75
CA GLU A 72 -12.70 -13.70 -13.05
C GLU A 72 -11.22 -13.72 -13.53
N ALA A 73 -10.21 -13.77 -12.65
CA ALA A 73 -9.05 -14.55 -13.09
C ALA A 73 -9.54 -15.98 -12.97
N SER A 74 -9.88 -16.58 -14.11
CA SER A 74 -9.63 -17.98 -14.29
C SER A 74 -8.22 -18.24 -13.76
N GLN A 75 -8.13 -18.63 -12.48
CA GLN A 75 -7.08 -19.51 -12.02
C GLN A 75 -7.34 -20.78 -12.81
N ASP A 76 -6.80 -20.77 -14.03
CA ASP A 76 -6.77 -21.90 -14.92
C ASP A 76 -5.85 -22.91 -14.25
N TYR A 77 -6.41 -23.60 -13.25
CA TYR A 77 -5.97 -24.90 -12.81
C TYR A 77 -6.23 -25.86 -13.97
N LEU A 78 -5.49 -25.67 -15.06
CA LEU A 78 -5.60 -26.56 -16.21
C LEU A 78 -5.11 -27.92 -15.74
N ALA A 79 -5.96 -28.92 -15.91
CA ALA A 79 -5.49 -30.28 -15.87
C ALA A 79 -4.36 -30.42 -16.92
N PRO A 80 -3.34 -31.26 -16.69
CA PRO A 80 -2.14 -31.31 -17.54
C PRO A 80 -2.38 -31.54 -19.04
N TRP A 81 -3.59 -31.96 -19.43
CA TRP A 81 -4.00 -32.22 -20.80
C TRP A 81 -4.79 -31.08 -21.46
N LEU A 82 -4.97 -29.94 -20.80
CA LEU A 82 -5.69 -28.78 -21.35
C LEU A 82 -4.70 -27.71 -21.81
N THR A 83 -4.78 -27.30 -23.08
CA THR A 83 -3.95 -26.22 -23.64
C THR A 83 -4.86 -25.14 -24.21
N LEU A 84 -4.64 -23.89 -23.80
CA LEU A 84 -5.33 -22.75 -24.37
C LEU A 84 -4.65 -22.40 -25.70
N ALA A 85 -5.40 -22.42 -26.79
CA ALA A 85 -4.90 -21.94 -28.07
C ALA A 85 -4.73 -20.42 -28.02
N GLU A 86 -3.57 -19.92 -28.45
CA GLU A 86 -3.32 -18.47 -28.49
C GLU A 86 -4.35 -17.76 -29.39
N PRO A 87 -4.81 -16.55 -29.01
CA PRO A 87 -5.67 -15.77 -29.88
C PRO A 87 -4.86 -15.36 -31.11
N ALA A 88 -5.25 -15.90 -32.27
CA ALA A 88 -4.68 -15.50 -33.55
C ALA A 88 -4.80 -13.97 -33.68
N ARG A 89 -3.66 -13.27 -33.71
CA ARG A 89 -3.65 -11.84 -34.07
C ARG A 89 -4.34 -11.69 -35.41
N ALA A 90 -5.47 -10.98 -35.40
CA ALA A 90 -6.14 -10.56 -36.62
C ALA A 90 -5.12 -9.84 -37.51
N ALA A 91 -4.84 -10.41 -38.67
CA ALA A 91 -4.06 -9.77 -39.71
C ALA A 91 -5.00 -8.93 -40.58
N ALA A 92 -4.72 -7.62 -40.60
CA ALA A 92 -5.02 -6.59 -41.60
C ALA A 92 -6.47 -6.41 -42.08
#